data_AF-A0A6M0AL31-F1
#
_entry.id   AF-A0A6M0AL31-F1
#
_cell.length_a   1.000
_cell.length_b   1.000
_cell.length_c   1.000
_cell.angle_alpha   90.00
_cell.angle_beta   90.00
_cell.angle_gamma   90.00
#
_symmetry.space_group_name_H-M   'P 1'
#
loop_
_entity.id
_entity.type
_entity.pdbx_description
1 polymer ?
#
loop_
_entity_poly.entity_id
_entity_poly.type
_entity_poly.pdbx_seq_one_letter_code
_entity_poly.pdbx_strand_id
1 'polypeptide(L)'
;MVNVLRPDDNDLVKVDYSDLLNKILNVLRSEQTKNPFRLASDRKQLVMDIDSIATQVAALSVHNPLGGSANYVRSATVNFSPGFFDNFPDQVDQIRTRLQELLESVLLELPDNRSIDQFVSNLVTSLTDFQGKTPKLDFTYPFGNYPGLRKQRLSVNKTADHSRDLLKFHKIAITVLNSAEFNSQLRNGLINYINLEFAG
;
A
#
# COMPACT_ATOMS: atom_id res chain seq x y z
N MET A 1 11.57 -36.28 20.81
CA MET A 1 11.83 -36.11 19.36
C MET A 1 10.76 -35.21 18.80
N VAL A 2 11.14 -34.05 18.26
CA VAL A 2 10.19 -33.09 17.70
C VAL A 2 10.26 -33.22 16.19
N ASN A 3 9.16 -33.61 15.55
CA ASN A 3 9.08 -33.68 14.09
C ASN A 3 8.98 -32.25 13.56
N VAL A 4 10.07 -31.75 12.99
CA VAL A 4 10.11 -30.45 12.30
C VAL A 4 9.88 -30.74 10.81
N LEU A 5 8.77 -30.24 10.27
CA LEU A 5 8.57 -30.18 8.82
C LEU A 5 9.63 -29.22 8.26
N ARG A 6 10.57 -29.76 7.49
CA ARG A 6 11.54 -28.98 6.71
C ARG A 6 11.25 -29.24 5.23
N PRO A 7 11.37 -28.23 4.35
CA PRO A 7 11.30 -28.47 2.92
C PRO A 7 12.39 -29.48 2.53
N ASP A 8 11.97 -30.60 1.98
CA ASP A 8 12.85 -31.56 1.28
C ASP A 8 13.33 -30.85 0.00
N ASP A 9 14.65 -30.82 -0.23
CA ASP A 9 15.35 -30.12 -1.32
C ASP A 9 14.76 -28.75 -1.73
N ASN A 10 15.21 -27.69 -1.04
CA ASN A 10 14.78 -26.32 -1.33
C ASN A 10 15.53 -25.75 -2.57
N ASP A 11 15.19 -26.26 -3.76
CA ASP A 11 15.65 -25.80 -5.09
C ASP A 11 15.15 -24.39 -5.46
N LEU A 12 14.45 -23.71 -4.54
CA LEU A 12 14.04 -22.34 -4.72
C LEU A 12 15.27 -21.44 -4.88
N VAL A 13 15.21 -20.53 -5.84
CA VAL A 13 16.28 -19.57 -6.06
C VAL A 13 16.47 -18.70 -4.84
N LYS A 14 17.72 -18.60 -4.42
CA LYS A 14 18.13 -17.79 -3.28
C LYS A 14 18.22 -16.33 -3.69
N VAL A 15 17.67 -15.46 -2.86
CA VAL A 15 17.71 -14.01 -3.05
C VAL A 15 18.62 -13.34 -2.03
N ASP A 16 19.27 -12.27 -2.45
CA ASP A 16 20.17 -11.46 -1.64
C ASP A 16 19.85 -9.97 -1.83
N TYR A 17 19.21 -9.36 -0.83
CA TYR A 17 18.86 -7.93 -0.86
C TYR A 17 19.91 -7.05 -0.18
N SER A 18 21.10 -7.58 0.14
CA SER A 18 22.14 -6.85 0.88
C SER A 18 22.45 -5.49 0.25
N ASP A 19 22.59 -5.45 -1.08
CA ASP A 19 22.88 -4.20 -1.80
C ASP A 19 21.76 -3.17 -1.66
N LEU A 20 20.50 -3.59 -1.80
CA LEU A 20 19.34 -2.72 -1.62
C LEU A 20 19.28 -2.17 -0.18
N LEU A 21 19.38 -3.05 0.82
CA LEU A 21 19.29 -2.65 2.23
C LEU A 21 20.45 -1.75 2.65
N ASN A 22 21.67 -2.03 2.18
CA ASN A 22 22.82 -1.18 2.40
C ASN A 22 22.65 0.20 1.75
N LYS A 23 22.08 0.27 0.53
CA LYS A 23 21.78 1.55 -0.13
C LYS A 23 20.71 2.34 0.61
N ILE A 24 19.66 1.69 1.11
CA ILE A 24 18.65 2.33 1.96
C ILE A 24 19.33 2.90 3.21
N LEU A 25 20.16 2.12 3.91
CA LEU A 25 20.90 2.59 5.09
C LEU A 25 21.82 3.77 4.77
N ASN A 26 22.54 3.72 3.65
CA ASN A 26 23.43 4.80 3.24
C ASN A 26 22.65 6.09 2.94
N VAL A 27 21.51 5.99 2.26
CA VAL A 27 20.61 7.14 2.03
C VAL A 27 20.12 7.67 3.38
N LEU A 28 19.59 6.83 4.26
CA LEU A 28 19.09 7.27 5.58
C LEU A 28 20.15 7.88 6.50
N ARG A 29 21.43 7.56 6.29
CA ARG A 29 22.57 8.12 7.06
C ARG A 29 23.19 9.35 6.39
N SER A 30 22.92 9.59 5.11
CA SER A 30 23.47 10.72 4.38
C SER A 30 22.97 12.04 4.97
N GLU A 31 23.88 12.99 5.20
CA GLU A 31 23.53 14.34 5.65
C GLU A 31 22.68 15.11 4.62
N GLN A 32 22.73 14.69 3.35
CA GLN A 32 21.97 15.29 2.26
C GLN A 32 20.52 14.80 2.22
N THR A 33 20.21 13.70 2.91
CA THR A 33 18.87 13.11 2.90
C THR A 33 17.98 13.90 3.84
N LYS A 34 17.00 14.57 3.23
CA LYS A 34 15.93 15.26 3.96
C LYS A 34 15.18 14.26 4.83
N ASN A 35 14.92 14.64 6.08
CA ASN A 35 14.10 13.84 7.00
C ASN A 35 12.74 13.53 6.34
N PRO A 36 12.35 12.24 6.19
CA PRO A 36 11.08 11.87 5.57
C PRO A 36 9.88 12.26 6.42
N PHE A 37 10.08 12.52 7.72
CA PHE A 37 9.03 12.89 8.64
C PHE A 37 8.91 14.41 8.73
N ARG A 38 7.67 14.89 8.73
CA ARG A 38 7.34 16.28 9.07
C ARG A 38 5.97 16.36 9.72
N LEU A 39 5.80 17.32 10.63
CA LEU A 39 4.48 17.63 11.19
C LEU A 39 3.77 18.63 10.28
N ALA A 40 2.47 18.43 10.07
CA ALA A 40 1.64 19.45 9.45
C ALA A 40 1.53 20.69 10.36
N SER A 41 1.14 21.83 9.80
CA SER A 41 1.03 23.10 10.53
C SER A 41 0.08 23.04 11.73
N ASP A 42 -0.93 22.17 11.65
CA ASP A 42 -1.89 21.93 12.75
C ASP A 42 -1.35 21.02 13.85
N ARG A 43 -0.16 20.41 13.66
CA ARG A 43 0.51 19.44 14.54
C ARG A 43 -0.34 18.21 14.87
N LYS A 44 -1.40 17.96 14.09
CA LYS A 44 -2.31 16.82 14.25
C LYS A 44 -2.11 15.77 13.17
N GLN A 45 -1.16 15.97 12.28
CA GLN A 45 -0.87 15.07 11.17
C GLN A 45 0.63 14.88 11.06
N LEU A 46 1.03 13.61 10.98
CA LEU A 46 2.37 13.21 10.60
C LEU A 46 2.38 12.97 9.09
N VAL A 47 3.21 13.72 8.37
CA VAL A 47 3.43 13.50 6.94
C VAL A 47 4.73 12.72 6.77
N MET A 48 4.66 11.66 5.96
CA MET A 48 5.77 10.76 5.66
C MET A 48 6.07 10.81 4.16
N ASP A 49 7.26 11.27 3.79
CA ASP A 49 7.76 11.30 2.40
C ASP A 49 8.80 10.20 2.20
N ILE A 50 8.33 8.96 2.09
CA ILE A 50 9.17 7.79 1.84
C ILE A 50 9.57 7.70 0.36
N ASP A 51 8.77 8.29 -0.54
CA ASP A 51 9.02 8.28 -1.99
C ASP A 51 10.31 9.03 -2.33
N SER A 52 10.64 10.10 -1.61
CA SER A 52 11.93 10.79 -1.72
C SER A 52 13.12 9.87 -1.43
N ILE A 53 13.01 9.00 -0.41
CA ILE A 53 14.05 8.01 -0.09
C ILE A 53 14.11 6.96 -1.19
N ALA A 54 12.96 6.43 -1.63
CA ALA A 54 12.90 5.43 -2.70
C ALA A 54 13.54 5.95 -4.00
N THR A 55 13.29 7.22 -4.34
CA THR A 55 13.87 7.89 -5.51
C THR A 55 15.40 7.99 -5.40
N GLN A 56 15.92 8.38 -4.24
CA GLN A 56 17.37 8.44 -3.99
C GLN A 56 18.02 7.06 -4.08
N VAL A 57 17.38 6.03 -3.51
CA VAL A 57 17.87 4.65 -3.58
C VAL A 57 17.87 4.13 -5.02
N ALA A 58 16.81 4.40 -5.79
CA ALA A 58 16.72 4.02 -7.19
C ALA A 58 17.83 4.65 -8.06
N ALA A 59 18.25 5.88 -7.73
CA ALA A 59 19.35 6.55 -8.41
C ALA A 59 20.73 5.89 -8.17
N LEU A 60 20.89 5.09 -7.09
CA LEU A 60 22.14 4.41 -6.74
C LEU A 60 22.36 3.07 -7.45
N SER A 61 21.55 2.75 -8.49
CA SER A 61 21.63 1.52 -9.29
C SER A 61 21.67 0.25 -8.43
N VAL A 62 20.53 -0.21 -7.94
CA VAL A 62 20.40 -1.40 -7.08
C VAL A 62 20.68 -2.70 -7.86
N HIS A 63 21.47 -3.60 -7.29
CA HIS A 63 21.74 -4.92 -7.85
C HIS A 63 20.48 -5.79 -7.81
N ASN A 64 20.27 -6.61 -8.85
CA ASN A 64 19.15 -7.53 -8.86
C ASN A 64 19.31 -8.57 -7.72
N PRO A 65 18.36 -8.69 -6.79
CA PRO A 65 18.46 -9.65 -5.69
C PRO A 65 18.54 -11.12 -6.11
N LEU A 66 18.17 -11.43 -7.36
CA LEU A 66 18.30 -12.76 -7.97
C LEU A 66 19.69 -13.03 -8.55
N GLY A 67 20.55 -12.00 -8.63
CA GLY A 67 21.89 -12.08 -9.21
C GLY A 67 21.87 -12.68 -10.62
N GLY A 68 22.77 -13.64 -10.86
CA GLY A 68 22.84 -14.40 -12.13
C GLY A 68 21.59 -15.23 -12.45
N SER A 69 20.73 -15.48 -11.45
CA SER A 69 19.49 -16.24 -11.62
C SER A 69 18.33 -15.42 -12.18
N ALA A 70 18.50 -14.11 -12.32
CA ALA A 70 17.47 -13.22 -12.85
C ALA A 70 16.93 -13.63 -14.23
N ASN A 71 17.76 -14.30 -15.04
CA ASN A 71 17.45 -14.60 -16.44
C ASN A 71 16.59 -15.86 -16.65
N TYR A 72 16.41 -16.71 -15.64
CA TYR A 72 15.73 -18.00 -15.77
C TYR A 72 14.70 -18.29 -14.68
N VAL A 73 14.45 -17.34 -13.78
CA VAL A 73 13.54 -17.50 -12.64
C VAL A 73 12.19 -16.87 -12.93
N ARG A 74 11.14 -17.70 -12.91
CA ARG A 74 9.74 -17.25 -13.09
C ARG A 74 9.08 -16.80 -11.79
N SER A 75 9.56 -17.30 -10.65
CA SER A 75 9.08 -16.94 -9.32
C SER A 75 10.18 -17.20 -8.30
N ALA A 76 10.42 -16.23 -7.42
CA ALA A 76 11.28 -16.41 -6.26
C ALA A 76 10.46 -16.13 -5.01
N THR A 77 10.51 -17.06 -4.05
CA THR A 77 9.91 -16.90 -2.72
C THR A 77 10.95 -16.26 -1.79
N VAL A 78 10.56 -15.95 -0.54
CA VAL A 78 11.49 -15.47 0.50
C VAL A 78 12.43 -16.61 0.90
N ASN A 79 13.41 -16.91 0.05
CA ASN A 79 14.45 -17.91 0.26
C ASN A 79 15.80 -17.19 0.28
N PHE A 80 16.31 -16.83 1.45
CA PHE A 80 17.51 -16.02 1.56
C PHE A 80 18.78 -16.82 1.28
N SER A 81 19.80 -16.16 0.74
CA SER A 81 21.14 -16.74 0.68
C SER A 81 21.66 -16.97 2.13
N PRO A 82 22.40 -18.07 2.42
CA PRO A 82 22.86 -18.36 3.77
C PRO A 82 23.65 -17.23 4.45
N GLY A 83 24.39 -16.43 3.68
CA GLY A 83 25.11 -15.26 4.20
C GLY A 83 24.25 -14.00 4.38
N PHE A 84 23.14 -13.88 3.65
CA PHE A 84 22.19 -12.78 3.81
C PHE A 84 21.23 -13.03 4.97
N PHE A 85 20.80 -14.27 5.17
CA PHE A 85 19.83 -14.63 6.22
C PHE A 85 20.27 -14.17 7.61
N ASP A 86 21.55 -14.35 7.94
CA ASP A 86 22.09 -13.98 9.25
C ASP A 86 22.18 -12.47 9.45
N ASN A 87 22.45 -11.71 8.38
CA ASN A 87 22.61 -10.25 8.43
C ASN A 87 21.31 -9.48 8.21
N PHE A 88 20.28 -10.13 7.66
CA PHE A 88 19.02 -9.50 7.32
C PHE A 88 18.30 -8.86 8.54
N PRO A 89 18.16 -9.54 9.69
CA PRO A 89 17.55 -8.95 10.87
C PRO A 89 18.29 -7.68 11.32
N ASP A 90 19.62 -7.73 11.37
CA ASP A 90 20.45 -6.60 11.79
C ASP A 90 20.33 -5.40 10.85
N GLN A 91 20.26 -5.62 9.54
CA GLN A 91 20.06 -4.54 8.57
C GLN A 91 18.67 -3.91 8.71
N VAL A 92 17.63 -4.71 8.91
CA VAL A 92 16.26 -4.22 9.13
C VAL A 92 16.18 -3.44 10.44
N ASP A 93 16.79 -3.93 11.51
CA ASP A 93 16.84 -3.23 12.79
C ASP A 93 17.60 -1.91 12.68
N GLN A 94 18.72 -1.85 11.95
CA GLN A 94 19.42 -0.59 11.70
C GLN A 94 18.56 0.43 10.93
N ILE A 95 17.79 -0.02 9.93
CA ILE A 95 16.86 0.86 9.19
C ILE A 95 15.78 1.37 10.14
N ARG A 96 15.20 0.48 10.95
CA ARG A 96 14.17 0.81 11.93
C ARG A 96 14.69 1.84 12.94
N THR A 97 15.84 1.59 13.58
CA THR A 97 16.48 2.49 14.53
C THR A 97 16.71 3.85 13.90
N ARG A 98 17.23 3.89 12.67
CA ARG A 98 17.49 5.17 12.00
C ARG A 98 16.22 5.95 11.69
N LEU A 99 15.16 5.28 11.23
CA LEU A 99 13.86 5.92 11.02
C LEU A 99 13.24 6.40 12.34
N GLN A 100 13.43 5.65 13.43
CA GLN A 100 12.99 6.04 14.75
C GLN A 100 13.69 7.32 15.22
N GLU A 101 15.02 7.41 15.11
CA GLU A 101 15.78 8.62 15.43
C GLU A 101 15.30 9.83 14.61
N LEU A 102 15.06 9.64 13.32
CA LEU A 102 14.54 10.70 12.44
C LEU A 102 13.14 11.15 12.87
N LEU A 103 12.26 10.22 13.27
CA LEU A 103 10.94 10.57 13.80
C LEU A 103 11.04 11.30 15.14
N GLU A 104 11.88 10.81 16.06
CA GLU A 104 12.12 11.44 17.36
C GLU A 104 12.62 12.88 17.19
N SER A 105 13.54 13.13 16.26
CA SER A 105 14.05 14.48 15.99
C SER A 105 12.95 15.49 15.63
N VAL A 106 11.90 15.05 14.92
CA VAL A 106 10.75 15.89 14.57
C VAL A 106 9.82 16.10 15.77
N LEU A 107 9.71 15.10 16.65
CA LEU A 107 8.91 15.21 17.87
C LEU A 107 9.56 16.11 18.91
N LEU A 108 10.90 16.24 18.94
CA LEU A 108 11.62 17.19 19.79
C LEU A 108 11.25 18.66 19.49
N GLU A 109 10.80 18.97 18.26
CA GLU A 109 10.33 20.32 17.91
C GLU A 109 8.99 20.67 18.57
N LEU A 110 8.29 19.68 19.15
CA LEU A 110 7.06 19.92 19.90
C LEU A 110 7.40 20.39 21.32
N PRO A 111 6.70 21.42 21.83
CA PRO A 111 6.94 21.97 23.17
C PRO A 111 6.67 20.97 24.31
N ASP A 112 5.95 19.88 24.04
CA ASP A 112 5.57 18.88 25.03
C ASP A 112 6.53 17.68 25.10
N ASN A 113 7.59 17.65 24.27
CA ASN A 113 8.61 16.59 24.22
C ASN A 113 8.04 15.16 24.37
N ARG A 114 6.95 14.88 23.63
CA ARG A 114 6.18 13.63 23.79
C ARG A 114 6.93 12.47 23.17
N SER A 115 6.84 11.29 23.79
CA SER A 115 7.34 10.06 23.17
C SER A 115 6.55 9.72 21.91
N ILE A 116 7.12 8.90 21.02
CA ILE A 116 6.44 8.41 19.81
C ILE A 116 5.08 7.77 20.17
N ASP A 117 5.03 6.93 21.20
CA ASP A 117 3.81 6.25 21.63
C ASP A 117 2.72 7.22 22.08
N GLN A 118 3.10 8.27 22.80
CA GLN A 118 2.19 9.33 23.23
C GLN A 118 1.70 10.12 22.02
N PHE A 119 2.57 10.43 21.06
CA PHE A 119 2.18 11.13 19.84
C PHE A 119 1.19 10.29 19.02
N VAL A 120 1.50 9.01 18.75
CA VAL A 120 0.60 8.10 18.02
C VAL A 120 -0.73 7.92 18.74
N SER A 121 -0.72 7.74 20.07
CA SER A 121 -1.94 7.64 20.88
C SER A 121 -2.84 8.87 20.74
N ASN A 122 -2.27 10.06 20.49
CA ASN A 122 -3.03 11.29 20.27
C ASN A 122 -3.53 11.45 18.82
N LEU A 123 -2.94 10.73 17.87
CA LEU A 123 -3.40 10.68 16.48
C LEU A 123 -4.56 9.69 16.29
N VAL A 124 -4.59 8.63 17.08
CA VAL A 124 -5.65 7.62 17.01
C VAL A 124 -6.82 8.03 17.91
N THR A 125 -8.02 7.69 17.47
CA THR A 125 -9.24 7.85 18.26
C THR A 125 -9.91 6.49 18.31
N SER A 126 -10.52 6.14 19.46
CA SER A 126 -11.22 4.86 19.56
C SER A 126 -12.38 4.82 18.56
N LEU A 127 -12.55 3.67 17.90
CA LEU A 127 -13.70 3.45 17.01
C LEU A 127 -15.04 3.55 17.75
N THR A 128 -15.04 3.29 19.07
CA THR A 128 -16.23 3.47 19.92
C THR A 128 -16.66 4.93 19.99
N ASP A 129 -15.70 5.86 19.93
CA ASP A 129 -15.98 7.31 19.96
C ASP A 129 -16.52 7.81 18.61
N PHE A 130 -16.35 7.00 17.56
CA PHE A 130 -16.88 7.24 16.22
C PHE A 130 -18.32 6.73 16.04
N GLN A 131 -18.92 6.07 17.05
CA GLN A 131 -20.31 5.61 16.98
C GLN A 131 -21.29 6.78 17.17
N GLY A 132 -22.16 6.97 16.19
CA GLY A 132 -23.23 7.96 16.24
C GLY A 132 -24.31 7.59 17.25
N LYS A 133 -25.00 8.61 17.78
CA LYS A 133 -26.03 8.45 18.82
C LYS A 133 -27.31 7.73 18.36
N THR A 134 -27.40 7.31 17.10
CA THR A 134 -28.61 6.68 16.53
C THR A 134 -28.53 5.15 16.64
N PRO A 135 -29.39 4.52 17.44
CA PRO A 135 -29.28 3.10 17.81
C PRO A 135 -29.69 2.10 16.72
N LYS A 136 -29.77 2.49 15.43
CA LYS A 136 -30.37 1.67 14.36
C LYS A 136 -29.45 1.25 13.22
N LEU A 137 -28.23 1.78 13.14
CA LEU A 137 -27.25 1.36 12.13
C LEU A 137 -25.84 1.40 12.72
N ASP A 138 -25.15 0.26 12.66
CA ASP A 138 -23.78 0.04 13.14
C ASP A 138 -22.73 0.91 12.40
N PHE A 139 -23.14 1.64 11.36
CA PHE A 139 -22.32 2.58 10.59
C PHE A 139 -22.88 4.02 10.61
N THR A 140 -23.41 4.46 11.75
CA THR A 140 -23.75 5.89 11.89
C THR A 140 -22.53 6.64 12.40
N TYR A 141 -21.97 7.54 11.61
CA TYR A 141 -20.81 8.36 12.01
C TYR A 141 -21.24 9.80 12.33
N PRO A 142 -20.74 10.41 13.43
CA PRO A 142 -21.10 11.77 13.82
C PRO A 142 -20.30 12.81 13.03
N PHE A 143 -20.43 12.80 11.70
CA PHE A 143 -19.85 13.86 10.89
C PHE A 143 -20.48 15.21 11.26
N GLY A 144 -19.64 16.21 11.54
CA GLY A 144 -20.10 17.57 11.80
C GLY A 144 -20.88 18.16 10.63
N ASN A 145 -21.69 19.17 10.89
CA ASN A 145 -22.43 19.87 9.84
C ASN A 145 -21.45 20.77 9.07
N TYR A 146 -20.88 20.28 7.96
CA TYR A 146 -19.89 21.03 7.18
C TYR A 146 -20.59 22.05 6.26
N PRO A 147 -20.36 23.37 6.47
CA PRO A 147 -20.89 24.38 5.57
C PRO A 147 -20.21 24.24 4.20
N GLY A 148 -21.01 24.06 3.15
CA GLY A 148 -20.52 23.91 1.77
C GLY A 148 -20.81 22.54 1.14
N LEU A 149 -21.14 21.51 1.92
CA LEU A 149 -21.61 20.24 1.38
C LEU A 149 -23.05 20.37 0.90
N ARG A 150 -23.22 20.54 -0.42
CA ARG A 150 -24.55 20.52 -1.05
C ARG A 150 -24.86 19.11 -1.50
N LYS A 151 -25.88 18.48 -0.91
CA LYS A 151 -26.47 17.25 -1.46
C LYS A 151 -27.18 17.61 -2.77
N GLN A 152 -26.56 17.33 -3.90
CA GLN A 152 -27.23 17.38 -5.20
C GLN A 152 -27.84 16.00 -5.47
N ARG A 153 -29.18 15.95 -5.49
CA ARG A 153 -29.90 14.76 -5.93
C ARG A 153 -29.92 14.77 -7.45
N LEU A 154 -29.29 13.78 -8.06
CA LEU A 154 -29.40 13.55 -9.50
C LEU A 154 -30.83 13.08 -9.79
N SER A 155 -31.65 13.98 -10.32
CA SER A 155 -33.03 13.70 -10.72
C SER A 155 -33.08 13.66 -12.24
N VAL A 156 -33.32 12.49 -12.82
CA VAL A 156 -33.49 12.33 -14.27
C VAL A 156 -34.92 12.73 -14.63
N ASN A 157 -35.10 13.96 -15.10
CA ASN A 157 -36.39 14.41 -15.63
C ASN A 157 -36.57 13.85 -17.05
N LYS A 158 -37.52 12.94 -17.22
CA LYS A 158 -37.83 12.28 -18.51
C LYS A 158 -38.58 13.16 -19.52
N THR A 159 -38.94 14.40 -19.15
CA THR A 159 -39.94 15.21 -19.86
C THR A 159 -39.47 16.59 -20.32
N ALA A 160 -38.19 16.95 -20.16
CA ALA A 160 -37.67 18.25 -20.57
C ALA A 160 -36.89 18.19 -21.88
N ASP A 161 -37.12 19.19 -22.73
CA ASP A 161 -36.46 19.42 -24.01
C ASP A 161 -34.92 19.46 -23.86
N HIS A 162 -34.23 18.52 -24.50
CA HIS A 162 -32.82 18.16 -24.29
C HIS A 162 -31.81 19.16 -24.87
N SER A 163 -32.23 20.38 -25.19
CA SER A 163 -31.38 21.38 -25.86
C SER A 163 -30.41 22.12 -24.92
N ARG A 164 -30.54 21.96 -23.59
CA ARG A 164 -29.71 22.67 -22.59
C ARG A 164 -29.05 21.77 -21.53
N ASP A 165 -29.02 20.45 -21.71
CA ASP A 165 -28.41 19.53 -20.76
C ASP A 165 -26.87 19.66 -20.79
N LEU A 166 -26.28 20.04 -19.65
CA LEU A 166 -24.83 20.23 -19.43
C LEU A 166 -24.02 18.92 -19.53
N LEU A 167 -24.69 17.77 -19.45
CA LEU A 167 -24.10 16.44 -19.59
C LEU A 167 -24.88 15.65 -20.64
N LYS A 168 -24.37 15.67 -21.88
CA LYS A 168 -24.80 14.74 -22.92
C LYS A 168 -24.26 13.35 -22.57
N PHE A 169 -25.08 12.56 -21.89
CA PHE A 169 -24.74 11.21 -21.46
C PHE A 169 -24.18 10.36 -22.61
N HIS A 170 -22.95 9.89 -22.48
CA HIS A 170 -22.51 8.70 -23.19
C HIS A 170 -23.17 7.51 -22.48
N LYS A 171 -24.25 7.00 -23.06
CA LYS A 171 -24.95 5.82 -22.55
C LYS A 171 -24.08 4.58 -22.82
N ILE A 172 -23.38 4.08 -21.82
CA ILE A 172 -22.83 2.73 -21.86
C ILE A 172 -23.95 1.79 -21.40
N ALA A 173 -24.60 1.14 -22.37
CA ALA A 173 -25.57 0.10 -22.12
C ALA A 173 -24.84 -1.26 -22.17
N ILE A 174 -24.57 -1.85 -21.01
CA ILE A 174 -24.15 -3.25 -20.94
C ILE A 174 -25.43 -4.08 -20.89
N THR A 175 -25.84 -4.60 -22.04
CA THR A 175 -26.95 -5.53 -22.16
C THR A 175 -26.39 -6.93 -22.04
N VAL A 176 -26.63 -7.60 -20.92
CA VAL A 176 -26.32 -9.02 -20.76
C VAL A 176 -27.49 -9.81 -21.37
N LEU A 177 -27.33 -10.20 -22.63
CA LEU A 177 -28.26 -11.12 -23.29
C LEU A 177 -27.99 -12.55 -22.82
N ASN A 178 -29.05 -13.36 -22.79
CA ASN A 178 -29.03 -14.78 -22.41
C ASN A 178 -28.45 -15.07 -21.02
N SER A 179 -28.98 -14.44 -19.97
CA SER A 179 -28.60 -14.70 -18.58
C SER A 179 -28.69 -16.19 -18.17
N ALA A 180 -29.58 -16.95 -18.81
CA ALA A 180 -29.69 -18.40 -18.63
C ALA A 180 -28.47 -19.18 -19.18
N GLU A 181 -27.80 -18.65 -20.21
CA GLU A 181 -26.64 -19.26 -20.85
C GLU A 181 -25.32 -18.57 -20.46
N PHE A 182 -25.38 -17.47 -19.69
CA PHE A 182 -24.20 -16.69 -19.33
C PHE A 182 -23.11 -17.55 -18.68
N ASN A 183 -23.48 -18.46 -17.78
CA ASN A 183 -22.50 -19.36 -17.15
C ASN A 183 -21.88 -20.35 -18.16
N SER A 184 -22.63 -20.80 -19.18
CA SER A 184 -22.08 -21.68 -20.21
C SER A 184 -21.16 -20.90 -21.17
N GLN A 185 -21.53 -19.67 -21.52
CA GLN A 185 -20.74 -18.78 -22.37
C GLN A 185 -19.46 -18.31 -21.67
N LEU A 186 -19.52 -17.99 -20.38
CA LEU A 186 -18.36 -17.63 -19.58
C LEU A 186 -17.40 -18.82 -19.46
N ARG A 187 -17.94 -20.03 -19.18
CA ARG A 187 -17.14 -21.25 -19.12
C ARG A 187 -16.47 -21.56 -20.46
N ASN A 188 -17.22 -21.48 -21.56
CA ASN A 188 -16.69 -21.71 -22.91
C ASN A 188 -15.68 -20.63 -23.32
N GLY A 189 -15.91 -19.37 -22.92
CA GLY A 189 -14.97 -18.27 -23.14
C GLY A 189 -13.65 -18.48 -22.40
N LEU A 190 -13.70 -18.92 -21.15
CA LEU A 190 -12.51 -19.26 -20.37
C LEU A 190 -11.79 -20.48 -20.94
N ILE A 191 -12.51 -21.52 -21.36
CA ILE A 191 -11.91 -22.71 -22.01
C ILE A 191 -11.26 -22.31 -23.34
N ASN A 192 -11.92 -21.50 -24.17
CA ASN A 192 -11.37 -21.03 -25.44
C ASN A 192 -10.14 -20.15 -25.23
N TYR A 193 -10.18 -19.24 -24.26
CA TYR A 193 -9.03 -18.42 -23.91
C TYR A 193 -7.86 -19.28 -23.43
N ILE A 194 -8.13 -20.27 -22.57
CA ILE A 194 -7.09 -21.18 -22.08
C ILE A 194 -6.52 -22.02 -23.22
N ASN A 195 -7.34 -22.48 -24.15
CA ASN A 195 -6.88 -23.22 -25.31
C ASN A 195 -6.09 -22.33 -26.28
N LEU A 196 -6.47 -21.07 -26.46
CA LEU A 196 -5.75 -20.12 -27.32
C LEU A 196 -4.38 -19.73 -26.73
N GLU A 197 -4.31 -19.50 -25.43
CA GLU A 197 -3.10 -19.00 -24.76
C GLU A 197 -2.20 -20.12 -24.21
N PHE A 198 -2.75 -21.30 -23.93
CA PHE A 198 -2.03 -22.38 -23.25
C PHE A 198 -2.14 -23.75 -23.92
N ALA A 199 -2.86 -23.92 -25.04
CA ALA A 199 -2.74 -25.13 -25.85
C ALA A 199 -1.66 -24.96 -26.92
N GLY A 200 -0.41 -25.20 -26.50
CA GLY A 200 0.69 -25.69 -27.32
C GLY A 200 1.16 -27.01 -26.73
#